data_AF-A0A517U1D6-F1
#
_entry.id   AF-A0A517U1D6-F1
#
_cell.length_a   1.000
_cell.length_b   1.000
_cell.length_c   1.000
_cell.angle_alpha   90.00
_cell.angle_beta   90.00
_cell.angle_gamma   90.00
#
_symmetry.space_group_name_H-M   'P 1'
#
loop_
_entity.id
_entity.type
_entity.pdbx_description
1 polymer ?
#
loop_
_entity_poly.entity_id
_entity_poly.type
_entity_poly.pdbx_seq_one_letter_code
_entity_poly.pdbx_strand_id
1 'polypeptide(L)'
;MLSELATIPALLGLGDVAVVSTADVPAVPSACLYGFALPAGSSPLDDRPLVALNMASIEADALPGRVGACTRSVLIHELGHVAAVKPVEWSPIDREFIGADMPAFRSRLLAKSANIPEPPIDAPDAHHGARFLRATLHVYGRAQQLGIEAVLSEIVGAVGNGWLSPEVDYLRVLQGEIHAMRGESFATILATPPPEAFSELWQADVALYHRNEQARCDYLRERQERLAKC
;
A
#
# COMPACT_ATOMS: atom_id res chain seq x y z
N MET A 1 -8.54 -18.07 5.34
CA MET A 1 -7.22 -17.39 5.25
C MET A 1 -7.22 -15.97 5.83
N LEU A 2 -8.22 -15.11 5.59
CA LEU A 2 -8.40 -13.82 6.30
C LEU A 2 -8.21 -13.99 7.83
N SER A 3 -8.61 -15.15 8.33
CA SER A 3 -8.22 -15.80 9.59
C SER A 3 -6.87 -15.40 10.17
N GLU A 4 -5.80 -15.70 9.42
CA GLU A 4 -4.41 -15.45 9.81
C GLU A 4 -4.22 -13.97 10.16
N LEU A 5 -4.85 -13.14 9.34
CA LEU A 5 -4.52 -11.75 9.11
C LEU A 5 -5.06 -10.87 10.23
N ALA A 6 -6.18 -11.25 10.87
CA ALA A 6 -6.70 -10.57 12.06
C ALA A 6 -5.70 -10.58 13.25
N THR A 7 -4.83 -11.59 13.36
CA THR A 7 -3.79 -11.61 14.41
C THR A 7 -2.59 -10.71 14.08
N ILE A 8 -2.31 -10.46 12.80
CA ILE A 8 -1.06 -9.84 12.35
C ILE A 8 -0.92 -8.36 12.75
N PRO A 9 -1.91 -7.47 12.63
CA PRO A 9 -1.81 -6.08 13.09
C PRO A 9 -1.42 -5.99 14.56
N ALA A 10 -1.96 -6.88 15.39
CA ALA A 10 -1.61 -6.96 16.79
C ALA A 10 -0.16 -7.43 16.96
N LEU A 11 0.25 -8.53 16.32
CA LEU A 11 1.63 -9.03 16.38
C LEU A 11 2.67 -7.99 15.89
N LEU A 12 2.31 -7.10 14.97
CA LEU A 12 3.16 -6.02 14.45
C LEU A 12 3.14 -4.73 15.30
N GLY A 13 2.29 -4.66 16.34
CA GLY A 13 2.20 -3.53 17.25
C GLY A 13 1.42 -2.33 16.68
N LEU A 14 0.39 -2.57 15.85
CA LEU A 14 -0.34 -1.50 15.14
C LEU A 14 -1.69 -1.09 15.74
N GLY A 15 -2.46 -2.04 16.26
CA GLY A 15 -3.75 -1.72 16.86
C GLY A 15 -4.64 -2.95 17.02
N ASP A 16 -5.81 -2.73 17.60
CA ASP A 16 -7.00 -3.53 17.30
C ASP A 16 -7.52 -3.07 15.92
N VAL A 17 -6.89 -3.60 14.86
CA VAL A 17 -7.22 -3.29 13.46
C VAL A 17 -8.09 -4.41 12.93
N ALA A 18 -9.32 -4.09 12.53
CA ALA A 18 -10.23 -5.05 11.92
C ALA A 18 -9.68 -5.47 10.54
N VAL A 19 -9.37 -6.77 10.35
CA VAL A 19 -9.01 -7.30 9.03
C VAL A 19 -10.18 -8.12 8.49
N VAL A 20 -10.78 -7.67 7.40
CA VAL A 20 -12.06 -8.17 6.86
C VAL A 20 -11.95 -8.49 5.37
N SER A 21 -12.94 -9.19 4.80
CA SER A 21 -13.08 -9.24 3.35
C SER A 21 -13.57 -7.91 2.81
N THR A 22 -13.16 -7.52 1.59
CA THR A 22 -13.90 -6.47 0.88
C THR A 22 -15.36 -6.87 0.62
N ALA A 23 -15.70 -8.16 0.62
CA ALA A 23 -17.08 -8.63 0.51
C ALA A 23 -17.95 -8.27 1.73
N ASP A 24 -17.34 -8.03 2.90
CA ASP A 24 -18.04 -7.74 4.15
C ASP A 24 -18.34 -6.24 4.34
N VAL A 25 -17.73 -5.37 3.53
CA VAL A 25 -17.85 -3.90 3.66
C VAL A 25 -19.00 -3.38 2.77
N PRO A 26 -20.05 -2.73 3.32
CA PRO A 26 -21.23 -2.30 2.56
C PRO A 26 -20.96 -1.33 1.38
N ALA A 27 -19.80 -0.66 1.37
CA ALA A 27 -19.36 0.20 0.29
C ALA A 27 -17.83 0.09 0.09
N VAL A 28 -17.41 -0.78 -0.83
CA VAL A 28 -16.00 -0.86 -1.28
C VAL A 28 -15.71 0.28 -2.26
N PRO A 29 -14.65 1.10 -2.06
CA PRO A 29 -14.30 2.15 -3.01
C PRO A 29 -13.84 1.55 -4.35
N SER A 30 -14.29 2.13 -5.47
CA SER A 30 -14.09 1.59 -6.84
C SER A 30 -12.65 1.66 -7.38
N ALA A 31 -11.67 1.93 -6.52
CA ALA A 31 -10.24 1.89 -6.79
C ALA A 31 -9.50 0.78 -6.02
N CYS A 32 -10.14 0.20 -5.00
CA CYS A 32 -9.50 -0.71 -4.07
C CYS A 32 -9.33 -2.08 -4.71
N LEU A 33 -8.09 -2.36 -5.09
CA LEU A 33 -7.75 -3.42 -6.03
C LEU A 33 -7.56 -4.76 -5.30
N TYR A 34 -6.51 -4.86 -4.48
CA TYR A 34 -6.24 -6.01 -3.62
C TYR A 34 -6.64 -5.77 -2.16
N GLY A 35 -6.80 -4.51 -1.75
CA GLY A 35 -7.25 -4.13 -0.41
C GLY A 35 -7.55 -2.64 -0.30
N PHE A 36 -7.87 -2.21 0.92
CA PHE A 36 -7.80 -0.81 1.37
C PHE A 36 -7.77 -0.70 2.90
N ALA A 37 -7.12 0.35 3.40
CA ALA A 37 -7.21 0.80 4.79
C ALA A 37 -8.24 1.94 4.98
N LEU A 38 -8.95 1.92 6.12
CA LEU A 38 -9.71 3.03 6.68
C LEU A 38 -9.19 3.35 8.09
N PRO A 39 -9.11 4.63 8.49
CA PRO A 39 -8.78 5.01 9.87
C PRO A 39 -9.95 4.76 10.83
N ALA A 40 -9.67 4.80 12.13
CA ALA A 40 -10.67 4.72 13.19
C ALA A 40 -11.82 5.74 12.99
N GLY A 41 -13.05 5.34 13.36
CA GLY A 41 -14.28 6.12 13.17
C GLY A 41 -14.69 6.38 11.71
N SER A 42 -14.01 5.76 10.73
CA SER A 42 -14.37 5.82 9.30
C SER A 42 -14.82 4.47 8.72
N SER A 43 -14.67 3.38 9.49
CA SER A 43 -15.20 2.05 9.16
C SER A 43 -16.74 2.06 9.25
N PRO A 44 -17.47 1.45 8.30
CA PRO A 44 -18.92 1.28 8.38
C PRO A 44 -19.33 0.06 9.23
N LEU A 45 -18.37 -0.68 9.80
CA LEU A 45 -18.58 -1.89 10.59
C LEU A 45 -18.36 -1.67 12.09
N ASP A 46 -17.45 -0.76 12.46
CA ASP A 46 -17.02 -0.47 13.83
C ASP A 46 -16.24 0.86 13.90
N ASP A 47 -15.91 1.33 15.11
CA ASP A 47 -15.07 2.52 15.30
C ASP A 47 -13.56 2.27 15.08
N ARG A 48 -13.16 1.03 14.76
CA ARG A 48 -11.74 0.64 14.63
C ARG A 48 -11.16 1.04 13.27
N PRO A 49 -9.82 1.05 13.12
CA PRO A 49 -9.20 1.06 11.81
C PRO A 49 -9.48 -0.27 11.16
N LEU A 50 -9.71 -0.25 9.85
CA LEU A 50 -10.14 -1.40 9.10
C LEU A 50 -9.21 -1.58 7.90
N VAL A 51 -8.71 -2.79 7.72
CA VAL A 51 -8.06 -3.25 6.49
C VAL A 51 -8.97 -4.28 5.84
N ALA A 52 -9.60 -3.90 4.74
CA ALA A 52 -10.34 -4.83 3.92
C ALA A 52 -9.41 -5.42 2.86
N LEU A 53 -9.43 -6.75 2.70
CA LEU A 53 -8.64 -7.45 1.70
C LEU A 53 -9.55 -8.12 0.68
N ASN A 54 -9.28 -7.84 -0.60
CA ASN A 54 -9.97 -8.43 -1.73
C ASN A 54 -9.32 -9.78 -2.04
N MET A 55 -9.63 -10.77 -1.20
CA MET A 55 -9.07 -12.11 -1.28
C MET A 55 -9.23 -12.73 -2.66
N ALA A 56 -10.36 -12.48 -3.32
CA ALA A 56 -10.63 -12.95 -4.68
C ALA A 56 -9.60 -12.47 -5.70
N SER A 57 -9.22 -11.20 -5.62
CA SER A 57 -8.24 -10.57 -6.51
C SER A 57 -6.82 -10.99 -6.18
N ILE A 58 -6.49 -11.14 -4.91
CA ILE A 58 -5.21 -11.69 -4.48
C ILE A 58 -5.06 -13.15 -4.94
N GLU A 59 -6.10 -13.97 -4.79
CA GLU A 59 -6.10 -15.40 -5.17
C GLU A 59 -5.98 -15.63 -6.68
N ALA A 60 -6.54 -14.76 -7.53
CA ALA A 60 -6.52 -14.95 -8.98
C ALA A 60 -5.26 -14.42 -9.68
N ASP A 61 -4.61 -13.36 -9.17
CA ASP A 61 -3.35 -12.85 -9.73
C ASP A 61 -2.10 -13.44 -9.03
N ALA A 62 -2.22 -14.02 -7.84
CA ALA A 62 -1.11 -14.74 -7.19
C ALA A 62 -0.73 -16.02 -7.95
N LEU A 63 0.58 -16.25 -8.11
CA LEU A 63 1.09 -17.50 -8.69
C LEU A 63 0.72 -18.71 -7.80
N PRO A 64 0.54 -19.91 -8.38
CA PRO A 64 0.24 -21.13 -7.62
C PRO A 64 1.17 -21.33 -6.42
N GLY A 65 0.58 -21.57 -5.24
CA GLY A 65 1.30 -21.72 -3.98
C GLY A 65 1.73 -20.41 -3.29
N ARG A 66 1.67 -19.24 -3.96
CA ARG A 66 2.10 -17.95 -3.37
C ARG A 66 0.98 -17.13 -2.72
N VAL A 67 -0.28 -17.57 -2.84
CA VAL A 67 -1.48 -16.86 -2.34
C VAL A 67 -1.29 -16.30 -0.92
N GLY A 68 -0.85 -17.12 0.04
CA GLY A 68 -0.65 -16.69 1.43
C GLY A 68 0.42 -15.60 1.58
N ALA A 69 1.52 -15.70 0.84
CA ALA A 69 2.60 -14.71 0.84
C ALA A 69 2.14 -13.38 0.20
N CYS A 70 1.46 -13.43 -0.96
CA CYS A 70 0.86 -12.26 -1.61
C CYS A 70 -0.18 -11.59 -0.70
N THR A 71 -1.04 -12.39 -0.05
CA THR A 71 -2.04 -11.92 0.94
C THR A 71 -1.39 -11.18 2.10
N ARG A 72 -0.35 -11.75 2.71
CA ARG A 72 0.40 -11.11 3.80
C ARG A 72 1.14 -9.85 3.32
N SER A 73 1.50 -9.77 2.04
CA SER A 73 2.14 -8.58 1.44
C SER A 73 1.16 -7.43 1.30
N VAL A 74 -0.04 -7.68 0.75
CA VAL A 74 -1.10 -6.67 0.65
C VAL A 74 -1.57 -6.24 2.04
N LEU A 75 -1.68 -7.17 3.00
CA LEU A 75 -1.92 -6.80 4.40
C LEU A 75 -0.86 -5.84 4.92
N ILE A 76 0.43 -6.10 4.68
CA ILE A 76 1.53 -5.23 5.14
C ILE A 76 1.50 -3.87 4.43
N HIS A 77 1.10 -3.82 3.15
CA HIS A 77 0.82 -2.58 2.41
C HIS A 77 -0.28 -1.76 3.11
N GLU A 78 -1.46 -2.32 3.31
CA GLU A 78 -2.59 -1.61 3.93
C GLU A 78 -2.32 -1.24 5.40
N LEU A 79 -1.61 -2.09 6.14
CA LEU A 79 -1.11 -1.77 7.48
C LEU A 79 -0.06 -0.64 7.46
N GLY A 80 0.64 -0.44 6.35
CA GLY A 80 1.45 0.75 6.09
C GLY A 80 0.65 2.05 6.03
N HIS A 81 -0.56 2.02 5.44
CA HIS A 81 -1.50 3.16 5.48
C HIS A 81 -1.99 3.42 6.90
N VAL A 82 -2.41 2.38 7.64
CA VAL A 82 -2.82 2.50 9.06
C VAL A 82 -1.66 3.07 9.91
N ALA A 83 -0.44 2.57 9.71
CA ALA A 83 0.77 3.03 10.39
C ALA A 83 1.17 4.47 10.07
N ALA A 84 0.88 4.94 8.85
CA ALA A 84 1.18 6.29 8.41
C ALA A 84 0.23 7.33 9.02
N VAL A 85 -1.04 6.99 9.26
CA VAL A 85 -2.01 7.85 9.96
C VAL A 85 -1.62 8.00 11.45
N LYS A 86 -2.06 9.08 12.11
CA LYS A 86 -1.81 9.27 13.56
C LYS A 86 -2.60 8.23 14.39
N PRO A 87 -2.08 7.86 15.58
CA PRO A 87 -2.10 6.46 16.04
C PRO A 87 -3.43 6.00 16.64
N VAL A 88 -3.50 4.67 16.81
CA VAL A 88 -4.64 3.93 17.33
C VAL A 88 -4.13 2.89 18.35
N GLU A 89 -4.96 2.53 19.34
CA GLU A 89 -4.60 1.61 20.43
C GLU A 89 -4.92 0.13 20.10
N TRP A 90 -4.50 -0.81 20.96
CA TRP A 90 -4.04 -2.14 20.54
C TRP A 90 -4.71 -3.35 21.20
N SER A 91 -5.10 -4.38 20.41
CA SER A 91 -5.64 -5.69 20.88
C SER A 91 -5.62 -6.78 19.76
N PRO A 92 -5.58 -8.11 20.05
CA PRO A 92 -5.51 -9.20 19.05
C PRO A 92 -6.82 -10.02 18.81
N ILE A 93 -7.06 -10.50 17.58
CA ILE A 93 -8.31 -11.23 17.17
C ILE A 93 -8.07 -12.43 16.21
N ASP A 94 -9.05 -13.36 16.20
CA ASP A 94 -9.07 -14.70 15.56
C ASP A 94 -10.05 -14.78 14.32
N ARG A 95 -10.52 -15.97 13.88
CA ARG A 95 -9.94 -16.53 12.63
C ARG A 95 -10.88 -17.18 11.54
N GLU A 96 -11.52 -16.46 10.57
CA GLU A 96 -11.85 -16.96 9.17
C GLU A 96 -12.16 -15.91 8.03
N PHE A 97 -13.07 -16.11 7.05
CA PHE A 97 -12.87 -15.92 5.55
C PHE A 97 -14.19 -15.67 4.73
N ILE A 98 -14.35 -15.36 3.40
CA ILE A 98 -13.65 -15.59 2.07
C ILE A 98 -13.58 -14.30 1.16
N GLY A 99 -13.75 -14.11 -0.18
CA GLY A 99 -14.08 -14.85 -1.45
C GLY A 99 -15.35 -14.29 -2.17
N ALA A 100 -15.54 -14.04 -3.49
CA ALA A 100 -14.84 -14.15 -4.81
C ALA A 100 -15.11 -12.83 -5.65
N ASP A 101 -14.84 -12.53 -6.95
CA ASP A 101 -14.39 -13.16 -8.23
C ASP A 101 -13.66 -12.09 -9.15
N MET A 102 -13.09 -12.42 -10.34
CA MET A 102 -11.94 -11.68 -10.93
C MET A 102 -11.81 -11.32 -12.44
N PRO A 103 -12.27 -12.06 -13.47
CA PRO A 103 -11.88 -11.78 -14.88
C PRO A 103 -12.19 -10.37 -15.41
N ALA A 104 -13.18 -9.68 -14.82
CA ALA A 104 -13.53 -8.30 -15.17
C ALA A 104 -12.53 -7.22 -14.69
N PHE A 105 -11.55 -7.58 -13.88
CA PHE A 105 -10.62 -6.69 -13.17
C PHE A 105 -9.45 -6.21 -14.04
N ARG A 106 -8.74 -7.13 -14.74
CA ARG A 106 -7.60 -6.78 -15.62
C ARG A 106 -7.97 -5.79 -16.72
N SER A 107 -9.20 -5.90 -17.25
CA SER A 107 -9.73 -4.96 -18.24
C SER A 107 -9.98 -3.56 -17.66
N ARG A 108 -10.42 -3.48 -16.39
CA ARG A 108 -10.62 -2.19 -15.69
C ARG A 108 -9.29 -1.49 -15.41
N LEU A 109 -8.26 -2.21 -14.96
CA LEU A 109 -6.92 -1.65 -14.72
C LEU A 109 -6.38 -0.89 -15.94
N LEU A 110 -6.40 -1.53 -17.11
CA LEU A 110 -5.90 -0.94 -18.36
C LEU A 110 -6.79 0.17 -18.93
N ALA A 111 -8.09 0.18 -18.62
CA ALA A 111 -9.00 1.24 -19.02
C ALA A 111 -8.95 2.47 -18.10
N LYS A 112 -8.66 2.27 -16.80
CA LYS A 112 -8.72 3.33 -15.78
C LYS A 112 -7.58 4.34 -15.90
N SER A 113 -6.42 3.95 -16.44
CA SER A 113 -5.28 4.83 -16.70
C SER A 113 -5.51 5.86 -17.84
N ALA A 114 -6.58 5.70 -18.64
CA ALA A 114 -6.77 6.49 -19.86
C ALA A 114 -7.67 7.73 -19.72
N ASN A 115 -8.44 7.88 -18.64
CA ASN A 115 -9.49 8.91 -18.51
C ASN A 115 -9.68 9.49 -17.08
N ILE A 116 -8.64 9.51 -16.25
CA ILE A 116 -8.68 10.20 -14.94
C ILE A 116 -8.32 11.69 -15.12
N PRO A 117 -9.15 12.65 -14.66
CA PRO A 117 -8.74 14.05 -14.54
C PRO A 117 -7.60 14.23 -13.53
N GLU A 118 -6.58 15.02 -13.87
CA GLU A 118 -5.35 15.12 -13.08
C GLU A 118 -5.58 15.79 -11.71
N PRO A 119 -4.99 15.25 -10.62
CA PRO A 119 -5.19 15.78 -9.27
C PRO A 119 -4.21 16.94 -8.93
N PRO A 120 -4.71 18.11 -8.48
CA PRO A 120 -3.90 19.09 -7.77
C PRO A 120 -3.97 18.83 -6.24
N ILE A 121 -3.01 19.23 -5.40
CA ILE A 121 -1.63 19.70 -5.61
C ILE A 121 -0.90 19.37 -4.29
N ASP A 122 0.33 18.83 -4.25
CA ASP A 122 1.18 18.30 -5.32
C ASP A 122 1.20 16.74 -5.29
N ALA A 123 1.77 16.11 -6.32
CA ALA A 123 1.92 14.66 -6.46
C ALA A 123 3.41 14.24 -6.34
N PRO A 124 3.77 13.02 -5.88
CA PRO A 124 3.36 11.78 -6.55
C PRO A 124 2.68 10.77 -5.63
N ASP A 125 1.52 10.28 -6.05
CA ASP A 125 0.66 9.36 -5.30
C ASP A 125 0.44 9.79 -3.83
N ALA A 126 -0.61 10.60 -3.62
CA ALA A 126 -0.94 11.19 -2.32
C ALA A 126 -1.16 10.15 -1.19
N HIS A 127 -1.31 8.86 -1.52
CA HIS A 127 -1.43 7.77 -0.54
C HIS A 127 -0.08 7.06 -0.31
N HIS A 128 0.78 6.93 -1.33
CA HIS A 128 2.04 6.19 -1.26
C HIS A 128 3.31 7.05 -1.08
N GLY A 129 3.18 8.28 -0.58
CA GLY A 129 4.31 9.18 -0.30
C GLY A 129 5.34 8.63 0.70
N ALA A 130 6.50 9.28 0.84
CA ALA A 130 7.61 8.89 1.73
C ALA A 130 7.20 8.44 3.15
N ARG A 131 6.18 9.07 3.76
CA ARG A 131 5.65 8.72 5.09
C ARG A 131 5.01 7.33 5.09
N PHE A 132 4.26 6.98 4.04
CA PHE A 132 3.76 5.62 3.82
C PHE A 132 4.93 4.66 3.63
N LEU A 133 5.81 4.89 2.65
CA LEU A 133 6.91 3.95 2.33
C LEU A 133 7.74 3.55 3.57
N ARG A 134 8.11 4.55 4.39
CA ARG A 134 8.86 4.34 5.63
C ARG A 134 8.04 3.55 6.66
N ALA A 135 6.76 3.86 6.82
CA ALA A 135 5.87 3.11 7.71
C ALA A 135 5.75 1.64 7.24
N THR A 136 5.38 1.41 5.99
CA THR A 136 5.20 0.09 5.36
C THR A 136 6.45 -0.78 5.46
N LEU A 137 7.64 -0.22 5.29
CA LEU A 137 8.90 -0.97 5.41
C LEU A 137 9.28 -1.29 6.88
N HIS A 138 8.85 -0.49 7.86
CA HIS A 138 8.89 -0.89 9.28
C HIS A 138 7.88 -2.00 9.60
N VAL A 139 6.66 -1.95 9.04
CA VAL A 139 5.66 -3.03 9.15
C VAL A 139 6.23 -4.34 8.58
N TYR A 140 6.82 -4.30 7.39
CA TYR A 140 7.53 -5.43 6.78
C TYR A 140 8.72 -5.92 7.63
N GLY A 141 9.55 -5.00 8.14
CA GLY A 141 10.69 -5.32 8.98
C GLY A 141 10.33 -6.07 10.27
N ARG A 142 9.17 -5.78 10.85
CA ARG A 142 8.59 -6.52 11.98
C ARG A 142 8.02 -7.87 11.55
N ALA A 143 7.32 -7.93 10.42
CA ALA A 143 6.79 -9.18 9.87
C ALA A 143 7.90 -10.21 9.63
N GLN A 144 9.02 -9.79 9.05
CA GLN A 144 10.20 -10.64 8.86
C GLN A 144 10.80 -11.14 10.19
N GLN A 145 10.83 -10.32 11.24
CA GLN A 145 11.31 -10.74 12.58
C GLN A 145 10.40 -11.79 13.24
N LEU A 146 9.11 -11.85 12.86
CA LEU A 146 8.13 -12.82 13.33
C LEU A 146 8.03 -14.07 12.43
N GLY A 147 8.82 -14.16 11.36
CA GLY A 147 8.70 -15.23 10.35
C GLY A 147 7.44 -15.13 9.48
N ILE A 148 6.77 -13.98 9.47
CA ILE A 148 5.60 -13.72 8.63
C ILE A 148 6.08 -13.53 7.18
N GLU A 149 5.93 -14.58 6.38
CA GLU A 149 6.30 -14.63 4.98
C GLU A 149 5.51 -13.61 4.14
N ALA A 150 6.21 -12.66 3.55
CA ALA A 150 5.68 -11.68 2.62
C ALA A 150 6.71 -11.36 1.52
N VAL A 151 6.23 -10.85 0.39
CA VAL A 151 6.94 -10.66 -0.87
C VAL A 151 7.12 -9.17 -1.11
N LEU A 152 8.34 -8.67 -1.01
CA LEU A 152 8.63 -7.23 -1.01
C LEU A 152 8.10 -6.47 -2.25
N SER A 153 8.09 -7.08 -3.44
CA SER A 153 7.54 -6.49 -4.67
C SER A 153 6.02 -6.25 -4.63
N GLU A 154 5.30 -7.01 -3.80
CA GLU A 154 3.84 -6.91 -3.65
C GLU A 154 3.43 -5.98 -2.48
N ILE A 155 4.40 -5.33 -1.82
CA ILE A 155 4.19 -4.46 -0.65
C ILE A 155 4.14 -2.97 -1.04
N VAL A 156 4.79 -2.57 -2.14
CA VAL A 156 4.77 -1.18 -2.64
C VAL A 156 4.34 -1.11 -4.11
N GLY A 157 4.68 -2.11 -4.93
CA GLY A 157 4.36 -2.11 -6.35
C GLY A 157 5.21 -1.11 -7.17
N ALA A 158 6.37 -0.72 -6.66
CA ALA A 158 7.28 0.24 -7.30
C ALA A 158 7.65 -0.20 -8.73
N VAL A 159 7.92 -1.50 -8.90
CA VAL A 159 8.21 -2.14 -10.19
C VAL A 159 7.08 -1.97 -11.22
N GLY A 160 5.82 -1.88 -10.78
CA GLY A 160 4.67 -1.61 -11.65
C GLY A 160 4.44 -0.12 -11.94
N ASN A 161 4.89 0.76 -11.04
CA ASN A 161 4.65 2.21 -11.11
C ASN A 161 5.66 2.94 -12.01
N GLY A 162 6.88 2.42 -12.19
CA GLY A 162 7.85 2.89 -13.20
C GLY A 162 8.48 4.29 -12.97
N TRP A 163 8.07 5.00 -11.91
CA TRP A 163 8.72 6.23 -11.42
C TRP A 163 9.38 6.06 -10.05
N LEU A 164 9.05 4.98 -9.33
CA LEU A 164 9.68 4.60 -8.07
C LEU A 164 10.89 3.69 -8.32
N SER A 165 11.94 3.91 -7.56
CA SER A 165 13.06 2.99 -7.39
C SER A 165 12.59 1.67 -6.75
N PRO A 166 13.22 0.52 -7.07
CA PRO A 166 12.85 -0.78 -6.53
C PRO A 166 12.77 -0.82 -4.99
N GLU A 167 11.85 -1.60 -4.45
CA GLU A 167 11.60 -1.68 -3.00
C GLU A 167 12.82 -2.13 -2.19
N VAL A 168 13.70 -2.91 -2.81
CA VAL A 168 14.97 -3.35 -2.22
C VAL A 168 15.92 -2.18 -1.93
N ASP A 169 15.86 -1.09 -2.70
CA ASP A 169 16.69 0.09 -2.48
C ASP A 169 16.17 0.92 -1.30
N TYR A 170 14.86 1.09 -1.20
CA TYR A 170 14.20 1.68 -0.03
C TYR A 170 14.44 0.86 1.25
N LEU A 171 14.33 -0.47 1.18
CA LEU A 171 14.64 -1.35 2.31
C LEU A 171 16.12 -1.25 2.72
N ARG A 172 17.04 -1.16 1.74
CA ARG A 172 18.49 -1.03 1.95
C ARG A 172 18.85 0.26 2.69
N VAL A 173 18.27 1.40 2.34
CA VAL A 173 18.54 2.69 3.03
C VAL A 173 17.85 2.81 4.40
N LEU A 174 16.75 2.08 4.63
CA LEU A 174 16.06 2.04 5.92
C LEU A 174 16.54 0.92 6.87
N GLN A 175 17.33 -0.05 6.41
CA GLN A 175 17.66 -1.28 7.18
C GLN A 175 18.22 -0.99 8.59
N GLY A 176 19.11 0.01 8.71
CA GLY A 176 19.67 0.41 10.00
C GLY A 176 18.63 1.02 10.95
N GLU A 177 17.70 1.82 10.41
CA GLU A 177 16.60 2.42 11.17
C GLU A 177 15.60 1.36 11.63
N ILE A 178 15.22 0.45 10.72
CA ILE A 178 14.34 -0.70 10.99
C ILE A 178 14.92 -1.59 12.10
N HIS A 179 16.23 -1.83 12.09
CA HIS A 179 16.87 -2.57 13.18
C HIS A 179 16.84 -1.79 14.50
N ALA A 180 17.19 -0.50 14.49
CA ALA A 180 17.30 0.33 15.69
C ALA A 180 15.93 0.59 16.36
N MET A 181 14.90 0.93 15.58
CA MET A 181 13.59 1.34 16.06
C MET A 181 12.54 0.22 16.06
N ARG A 182 12.95 -1.05 15.95
CA ARG A 182 12.05 -2.22 15.87
C ARG A 182 10.99 -2.31 16.98
N GLY A 183 11.30 -1.81 18.17
CA GLY A 183 10.41 -1.81 19.34
C GLY A 183 9.71 -0.47 19.63
N GLU A 184 9.93 0.56 18.79
CA GLU A 184 9.31 1.87 18.97
C GLU A 184 7.86 1.92 18.51
N SER A 185 7.12 2.97 18.87
CA SER A 185 5.81 3.21 18.25
C SER A 185 5.97 3.74 16.82
N PHE A 186 5.02 3.46 15.93
CA PHE A 186 4.99 4.08 14.59
C PHE A 186 4.87 5.61 14.66
N ALA A 187 4.26 6.14 15.73
CA ALA A 187 4.26 7.58 16.01
C ALA A 187 5.67 8.11 16.36
N THR A 188 6.49 7.36 17.11
CA THR A 188 7.91 7.70 17.36
C THR A 188 8.69 7.67 16.06
N ILE A 189 8.65 6.56 15.34
CA ILE A 189 9.34 6.33 14.06
C ILE A 189 9.08 7.48 13.10
N LEU A 190 7.80 7.78 12.84
CA LEU A 190 7.40 8.79 11.87
C LEU A 190 7.40 10.24 12.41
N ALA A 191 7.93 10.44 13.62
CA ALA A 191 8.29 11.76 14.18
C ALA A 191 9.82 11.97 14.21
N THR A 192 10.60 10.91 14.35
CA THR A 192 12.06 10.94 14.14
C THR A 192 12.37 11.27 12.68
N PRO A 193 13.35 12.16 12.39
CA PRO A 193 13.78 12.43 11.02
C PRO A 193 14.23 11.14 10.31
N PRO A 194 13.85 10.93 9.03
CA PRO A 194 14.32 9.78 8.27
C PRO A 194 15.82 9.88 7.97
N PRO A 195 16.48 8.74 7.66
CA PRO A 195 17.85 8.73 7.14
C PRO A 195 18.04 9.65 5.93
N GLU A 196 19.22 10.26 5.83
CA GLU A 196 19.60 11.13 4.71
C GLU A 196 19.48 10.39 3.37
N ALA A 197 20.07 9.20 3.26
CA ALA A 197 19.99 8.36 2.05
C ALA A 197 18.57 7.91 1.66
N PHE A 198 17.63 7.81 2.61
CA PHE A 198 16.21 7.59 2.29
C PHE A 198 15.57 8.86 1.71
N SER A 199 15.91 10.01 2.28
CA SER A 199 15.43 11.31 1.83
C SER A 199 15.94 11.64 0.42
N GLU A 200 17.22 11.38 0.15
CA GLU A 200 17.83 11.52 -1.19
C GLU A 200 17.16 10.62 -2.22
N LEU A 201 16.95 9.34 -1.91
CA LEU A 201 16.30 8.37 -2.80
C LEU A 201 14.87 8.79 -3.14
N TRP A 202 14.07 9.17 -2.13
CA TRP A 202 12.71 9.66 -2.36
C TRP A 202 12.68 10.93 -3.23
N GLN A 203 13.56 11.89 -2.99
CA GLN A 203 13.61 13.12 -3.80
C GLN A 203 14.05 12.84 -5.25
N ALA A 204 14.91 11.84 -5.48
CA ALA A 204 15.28 11.40 -6.83
C ALA A 204 14.09 10.79 -7.59
N ASP A 205 13.26 9.98 -6.93
CA ASP A 205 12.03 9.39 -7.48
C ASP A 205 10.94 10.44 -7.73
N VAL A 206 10.71 11.37 -6.80
CA VAL A 206 9.79 12.51 -7.00
C VAL A 206 10.23 13.34 -8.22
N ALA A 207 11.53 13.62 -8.35
CA ALA A 207 12.07 14.31 -9.51
C ALA A 207 11.93 13.49 -10.81
N LEU A 208 11.95 12.15 -10.74
CA LEU A 208 11.67 11.27 -11.89
C LEU A 208 10.20 11.29 -12.28
N TYR A 209 9.29 11.23 -11.32
CA TYR A 209 7.85 11.36 -11.55
C TYR A 209 7.51 12.64 -12.30
N HIS A 210 7.93 13.81 -11.81
CA HIS A 210 7.59 15.08 -12.46
C HIS A 210 8.16 15.20 -13.89
N ARG A 211 9.33 14.61 -14.18
CA ARG A 211 9.85 14.53 -15.56
C ARG A 211 8.97 13.66 -16.46
N ASN A 212 8.50 12.52 -15.95
CA ASN A 212 7.65 11.59 -16.69
C ASN A 212 6.22 12.15 -16.89
N GLU A 213 5.68 12.83 -15.88
CA GLU A 213 4.38 13.50 -15.93
C GLU A 213 4.39 14.65 -16.95
N GLN A 214 5.38 15.54 -16.89
CA GLN A 214 5.54 16.62 -17.87
C GLN A 214 5.58 16.07 -19.31
N ALA A 215 6.37 15.03 -19.56
CA ALA A 215 6.46 14.37 -20.87
C ALA A 215 5.11 13.73 -21.31
N ARG A 216 4.32 13.19 -20.39
CA ARG A 216 2.96 12.69 -20.65
C ARG A 216 2.03 13.83 -21.07
N CYS A 217 2.02 14.93 -20.32
CA CYS A 217 1.16 16.08 -20.56
C CYS A 217 1.48 16.74 -21.92
N ASP A 218 2.76 16.85 -22.26
CA ASP A 218 3.20 17.39 -23.56
C ASP A 218 2.79 16.49 -24.74
N TYR A 219 2.99 15.17 -24.63
CA TYR A 219 2.50 14.21 -25.64
C TYR A 219 0.98 14.27 -25.84
N LEU A 220 0.20 14.39 -24.76
CA LEU A 220 -1.25 14.51 -24.82
C LEU A 220 -1.69 15.82 -25.50
N ARG A 221 -1.01 16.94 -25.20
CA ARG A 221 -1.26 18.25 -25.84
C ARG A 221 -0.99 18.19 -27.35
N GLU A 222 0.18 17.68 -27.75
CA GLU A 222 0.48 17.47 -29.18
C GLU A 222 -0.55 16.57 -29.88
N ARG A 223 -1.00 15.51 -29.20
CA ARG A 223 -2.00 14.58 -29.75
C ARG A 223 -3.34 15.28 -29.97
N GLN A 224 -3.79 16.11 -29.03
CA GLN A 224 -4.99 16.95 -29.20
C GLN A 224 -4.82 17.94 -30.35
N GLU A 225 -3.67 18.62 -30.42
CA GLU A 225 -3.35 19.55 -31.52
C GLU A 225 -3.29 18.89 -32.90
N ARG A 226 -2.85 17.62 -32.99
CA ARG A 226 -2.88 16.84 -34.23
C ARG A 226 -4.31 16.48 -34.63
N LEU A 227 -5.14 16.07 -33.66
CA LEU A 227 -6.54 15.71 -33.90
C LEU A 227 -7.41 16.92 -34.29
N ALA A 228 -7.12 18.11 -33.76
CA ALA A 228 -7.83 19.36 -34.08
C ALA A 228 -7.48 19.95 -35.47
N LYS A 229 -6.63 19.29 -36.26
CA LYS A 229 -6.19 19.71 -37.61
C LYS A 229 -6.72 18.77 -38.72
N CYS A 230 -7.60 17.83 -38.37
CA CYS A 230 -8.21 16.81 -39.25
C CYS A 230 -9.73 16.98 -39.32
#